data_AF-A0A5C8Z421-F1
#
_entry.id   AF-A0A5C8Z421-F1
#
_cell.length_a   1.000
_cell.length_b   1.000
_cell.length_c   1.000
_cell.angle_alpha   90.00
_cell.angle_beta   90.00
_cell.angle_gamma   90.00
#
_symmetry.space_group_name_H-M   'P 1'
#
loop_
_entity.id
_entity.type
_entity.pdbx_description
1 polymer ?
#
loop_
_entity_poly.entity_id
_entity_poly.type
_entity_poly.pdbx_seq_one_letter_code
_entity_poly.pdbx_strand_id
1 'polypeptide(L)' 'MQMNNNLTVHIDAPYISLDEYAKRTGQTREAVTKQCQRGKLPIKPRENRNTPYMINNALLIKQALSAEY' A
#
# COMPACT_ATOMS: atom_id res chain seq x y z
N MET A 1 -3.31 -4.89 -34.51
CA MET A 1 -4.38 -5.39 -33.62
C MET A 1 -4.01 -4.97 -32.21
N GLN A 2 -4.75 -4.05 -31.59
CA GLN A 2 -4.42 -3.56 -30.26
C GLN A 2 -4.97 -4.57 -29.23
N MET A 3 -4.09 -5.22 -28.47
CA MET A 3 -4.51 -6.10 -27.39
C MET A 3 -4.95 -5.26 -26.20
N ASN A 4 -6.25 -5.08 -26.04
CA ASN A 4 -6.82 -4.48 -24.85
C ASN A 4 -6.90 -5.55 -23.76
N ASN A 5 -5.82 -5.73 -22.99
CA ASN A 5 -5.79 -6.67 -21.89
C ASN A 5 -6.41 -6.01 -20.64
N ASN A 6 -7.74 -6.08 -20.53
CA ASN A 6 -8.48 -5.45 -19.43
C ASN A 6 -8.43 -6.35 -18.17
N LEU A 7 -7.46 -6.11 -17.30
CA LEU A 7 -7.35 -6.80 -16.01
C LEU A 7 -8.22 -6.10 -14.95
N THR A 8 -9.17 -6.84 -14.35
CA THR A 8 -9.95 -6.36 -13.20
C THR A 8 -9.48 -7.07 -11.94
N VAL A 9 -9.02 -6.29 -10.95
CA VAL A 9 -8.62 -6.79 -9.64
C VAL A 9 -9.60 -6.30 -8.59
N HIS A 10 -10.18 -7.21 -7.81
CA HIS A 10 -11.02 -6.87 -6.68
C HIS A 10 -10.15 -6.68 -5.44
N ILE A 11 -10.20 -5.49 -4.84
CA ILE A 11 -9.46 -5.15 -3.63
C ILE A 11 -10.48 -4.92 -2.52
N ASP A 12 -10.53 -5.86 -1.57
CA ASP A 12 -11.43 -5.84 -0.42
C ASP A 12 -11.07 -4.73 0.59
N ALA A 13 -9.77 -4.51 0.79
CA ALA A 13 -9.22 -3.50 1.69
C ALA A 13 -8.22 -2.58 0.96
N PRO A 14 -8.67 -1.43 0.41
CA PRO A 14 -7.79 -0.50 -0.29
C PRO A 14 -6.80 0.21 0.64
N TYR A 15 -7.13 0.28 1.94
CA TYR A 15 -6.25 0.75 2.99
C TYR A 15 -6.12 -0.31 4.08
N ILE A 16 -4.89 -0.57 4.51
CA ILE A 16 -4.60 -1.55 5.57
C ILE A 16 -3.73 -0.94 6.66
N SER A 17 -3.81 -1.51 7.87
CA SER A 17 -3.03 -1.04 9.02
C SER A 17 -1.54 -1.38 8.86
N LEU A 18 -0.70 -0.77 9.70
CA LEU A 18 0.72 -1.12 9.81
C LEU A 18 0.90 -2.61 10.13
N ASP A 19 0.10 -3.14 11.05
CA ASP A 19 0.19 -4.53 11.51
C ASP A 19 -0.15 -5.52 10.40
N GLU A 20 -1.21 -5.23 9.63
CA GLU A 20 -1.61 -6.06 8.51
C GLU A 20 -0.58 -6.00 7.37
N TYR A 21 -0.04 -4.82 7.07
CA TYR A 21 1.03 -4.68 6.08
C TYR A 21 2.31 -5.40 6.50
N ALA A 22 2.70 -5.25 7.77
CA ALA A 22 3.84 -5.93 8.37
C ALA A 22 3.71 -7.46 8.25
N LYS A 23 2.55 -7.99 8.63
CA LYS A 23 2.21 -9.41 8.51
C LYS A 23 2.30 -9.91 7.06
N ARG A 24 1.73 -9.18 6.09
CA ARG A 24 1.72 -9.58 4.66
C ARG A 24 3.10 -9.54 4.01
N THR A 25 3.98 -8.67 4.48
CA THR A 25 5.30 -8.45 3.86
C THR A 25 6.46 -9.06 4.64
N GLY A 26 6.19 -9.75 5.76
CA GLY A 26 7.23 -10.32 6.62
C GLY A 26 8.10 -9.28 7.32
N GLN A 27 7.62 -8.04 7.43
CA GLN A 27 8.35 -6.93 8.05
C GLN A 27 7.92 -6.74 9.50
N THR A 28 8.78 -6.13 10.31
CA THR A 28 8.38 -5.69 11.65
C THR A 28 7.51 -4.44 11.56
N ARG A 29 6.54 -4.33 12.48
CA ARG A 29 5.69 -3.12 12.60
C ARG A 29 6.52 -1.83 12.70
N GLU A 30 7.65 -1.88 13.41
CA GLU A 30 8.56 -0.76 13.57
C GLU A 30 9.20 -0.36 12.23
N ALA A 31 9.68 -1.32 11.44
CA ALA A 31 10.26 -1.06 10.12
C ALA A 31 9.24 -0.43 9.16
N VAL A 32 8.00 -0.92 9.18
CA VAL A 32 6.90 -0.34 8.38
C VAL A 32 6.58 1.08 8.85
N THR A 33 6.54 1.32 10.17
CA THR A 33 6.32 2.66 10.73
C THR A 33 7.38 3.66 10.26
N LYS A 34 8.67 3.27 10.30
CA LYS A 34 9.78 4.10 9.81
C LYS A 34 9.66 4.39 8.32
N GLN A 35 9.21 3.43 7.52
CA GLN A 35 8.97 3.65 6.09
C GLN A 35 7.85 4.66 5.83
N CYS A 36 6.74 4.58 6.57
CA CYS A 36 5.67 5.57 6.50
C CYS A 36 6.14 6.96 6.90
N GLN A 37 6.91 7.07 7.99
CA GLN A 37 7.51 8.34 8.43
C GLN A 37 8.45 8.95 7.39
N ARG A 38 9.23 8.11 6.69
CA ARG A 38 10.16 8.51 5.64
C ARG A 38 9.50 8.74 4.27
N GLY A 39 8.17 8.59 4.16
CA GLY A 39 7.43 8.74 2.91
C GLY A 39 7.72 7.65 1.87
N LYS A 40 8.22 6.49 2.30
CA LYS A 40 8.53 5.36 1.40
C LYS A 40 7.31 4.49 1.08
N LEU A 41 6.30 4.50 1.94
CA LEU A 41 5.02 3.84 1.71
C LEU A 41 3.93 4.89 1.46
N PRO A 42 3.04 4.68 0.48
CA PRO A 42 1.90 5.54 0.29
C PRO A 42 0.92 5.33 1.45
N ILE A 43 0.48 6.42 2.07
CA ILE A 43 -0.41 6.39 3.23
C ILE A 43 -1.64 7.25 2.96
N LYS A 44 -2.75 6.92 3.62
CA LYS A 44 -3.90 7.82 3.73
C LYS A 44 -3.43 9.14 4.38
N PRO A 45 -3.90 10.31 3.88
CA PRO A 45 -3.63 11.58 4.54
C PRO A 45 -4.00 11.53 6.01
N ARG A 46 -3.15 12.15 6.84
CA ARG A 46 -3.32 12.17 8.29
C ARG A 46 -3.81 13.55 8.69
N GLU A 47 -4.90 13.60 9.43
CA GLU A 47 -5.45 14.86 9.95
C GLU A 47 -4.57 15.41 11.09
N ASN A 48 -3.99 14.51 11.88
CA ASN A 48 -3.11 14.88 12.99
C ASN A 48 -2.10 13.76 13.31
N ARG A 49 -1.17 14.05 14.23
CA ARG A 49 -0.12 13.09 14.66
C ARG A 49 -0.65 11.85 15.38
N ASN A 50 -1.87 11.90 15.91
CA ASN A 50 -2.50 10.78 16.61
C ASN A 50 -3.27 9.86 15.65
N THR A 51 -3.52 10.31 14.42
CA THR A 51 -4.19 9.49 13.40
C THR A 51 -3.28 8.31 13.05
N PRO A 52 -3.76 7.05 13.16
CA PRO A 52 -2.96 5.88 12.85
C PRO A 52 -2.59 5.86 11.37
N TYR A 53 -1.44 5.27 11.06
CA TYR A 53 -1.05 5.05 9.67
C TYR A 53 -1.94 4.00 9.02
N MET A 54 -2.47 4.36 7.87
CA MET A 54 -3.21 3.46 6.97
C MET A 54 -2.49 3.46 5.63
N ILE A 55 -1.94 2.32 5.23
CA ILE A 55 -1.15 2.17 4.00
C ILE A 55 -2.10 1.98 2.83
N ASN A 56 -1.88 2.71 1.75
CA ASN A 56 -2.68 2.63 0.52
C ASN A 56 -2.27 1.40 -0.30
N ASN A 57 -2.85 0.26 0.05
CA ASN A 57 -2.61 -1.03 -0.61
C ASN A 57 -3.05 -1.01 -2.08
N ALA A 58 -4.15 -0.30 -2.41
CA ALA A 58 -4.61 -0.20 -3.78
C ALA A 58 -3.60 0.48 -4.70
N LEU A 59 -2.94 1.54 -4.23
CA LEU A 59 -1.89 2.21 -5.01
C LEU A 59 -0.67 1.30 -5.21
N LEU A 60 -0.26 0.56 -4.18
CA LEU A 60 0.86 -0.38 -4.28
C LEU A 60 0.56 -1.49 -5.30
N ILE A 61 -0.64 -2.06 -5.28
CA ILE A 61 -1.08 -3.07 -6.27
C ILE A 61 -1.08 -2.46 -7.67
N LYS A 62 -1.62 -1.26 -7.85
CA LYS A 62 -1.61 -0.56 -9.15
C LYS A 62 -0.19 -0.36 -9.67
N GLN A 63 0.73 0.08 -8.81
CA GLN A 63 2.14 0.27 -9.16
C GLN A 63 2.79 -1.06 -9.57
N ALA A 64 2.56 -2.13 -8.82
CA ALA A 64 3.07 -3.46 -9.14
C ALA A 64 2.55 -3.97 -10.49
N LEU A 65 1.25 -3.77 -10.78
CA LEU A 65 0.64 -4.15 -12.07
C LEU A 65 1.16 -3.33 -13.26
N SER A 66 1.66 -2.13 -12.99
CA SER A 66 2.18 -1.22 -14.03
C SER A 66 3.70 -1.30 -14.16
N ALA A 67 4.37 -2.11 -13.33
CA ALA A 67 5.81 -2.28 -13.40
C ALA A 67 6.17 -3.14 -14.61
N GLU A 68 6.94 -2.59 -15.52
CA GLU A 68 7.62 -3.36 -16.58
C GLU A 68 8.88 -3.98 -15.97
N TYR A 69 9.05 -5.29 -16.17
CA TYR A 69 10.23 -6.06 -15.73
C TYR A 69 11.06 -6.47 -16.94
#